data_AF-A0A6I3BVP2-F1
#
_entry.id   AF-A0A6I3BVP2-F1
#
_cell.length_a   1.000
_cell.length_b   1.000
_cell.length_c   1.000
_cell.angle_alpha   90.00
_cell.angle_beta   90.00
_cell.angle_gamma   90.00
#
_symmetry.space_group_name_H-M   'P 1'
#
loop_
_entity.id
_entity.type
_entity.pdbx_description
1 polymer ?
#
loop_
_entity_poly.entity_id
_entity_poly.type
_entity_poly.pdbx_seq_one_letter_code
_entity_poly.pdbx_strand_id
1 'polypeptide(L)' 'MDDGNPRTQIQKHLLTGDNRLKQGVAPAKVRESYEAALAVARKAGIEDKVRPLIELRLADLAQLEAESPPPVPPAA' A
#
# COMPACT_ATOMS: atom_id res chain seq x y z
N MET A 1 -13.97 18.86 -5.02
CA MET A 1 -14.74 18.21 -3.94
C MET A 1 -15.16 16.84 -4.46
N ASP A 2 -14.52 15.78 -3.95
CA ASP A 2 -14.79 14.38 -4.33
C ASP A 2 -14.60 13.44 -3.12
N ASP A 3 -14.51 14.02 -1.90
CA ASP A 3 -14.12 13.31 -0.68
C ASP A 3 -15.26 12.43 -0.11
N GLY A 4 -16.43 12.45 -0.75
CA GLY A 4 -17.57 11.59 -0.43
C GLY A 4 -17.60 10.26 -1.19
N ASN A 5 -16.90 10.12 -2.32
CA ASN A 5 -16.94 8.88 -3.11
C ASN A 5 -15.90 7.88 -2.59
N PRO A 6 -16.32 6.70 -2.07
CA PRO A 6 -15.38 5.71 -1.57
C PRO A 6 -14.40 5.21 -2.62
N ARG A 7 -14.83 5.09 -3.90
CA ARG A 7 -13.95 4.66 -4.99
C ARG A 7 -12.84 5.66 -5.25
N THR A 8 -13.16 6.94 -5.27
CA THR A 8 -12.17 8.01 -5.46
C THR A 8 -11.15 8.00 -4.31
N GLN A 9 -11.60 7.82 -3.07
CA GLN A 9 -10.72 7.73 -1.90
C GLN A 9 -9.79 6.50 -1.96
N ILE A 10 -10.33 5.33 -2.30
CA ILE A 10 -9.55 4.11 -2.51
C ILE A 10 -8.48 4.34 -3.57
N GLN A 11 -8.85 4.90 -4.73
CA GLN A 11 -7.91 5.18 -5.80
C GLN A 11 -6.79 6.14 -5.36
N LYS A 12 -7.13 7.20 -4.62
CA LYS A 12 -6.14 8.13 -4.06
C LYS A 12 -5.14 7.41 -3.16
N HIS A 13 -5.62 6.53 -2.28
CA HIS A 13 -4.76 5.76 -1.39
C HIS A 13 -3.84 4.79 -2.14
N LEU A 14 -4.36 4.08 -3.14
CA LEU A 14 -3.56 3.20 -4.00
C LEU A 14 -2.47 3.98 -4.76
N LEU A 15 -2.84 5.09 -5.42
CA LEU A 15 -1.87 5.95 -6.12
C LEU A 15 -0.82 6.51 -5.16
N THR A 16 -1.21 6.87 -3.94
CA THR A 16 -0.28 7.35 -2.91
C THR A 16 0.71 6.26 -2.50
N GLY A 17 0.24 5.04 -2.28
CA GLY A 17 1.11 3.89 -1.97
C GLY A 17 2.10 3.61 -3.08
N ASP A 18 1.64 3.56 -4.33
CA ASP A 18 2.48 3.30 -5.50
C ASP A 18 3.54 4.39 -5.72
N ASN A 19 3.16 5.65 -5.53
CA ASN A 19 4.10 6.76 -5.60
C ASN A 19 5.14 6.71 -4.48
N ARG A 20 4.72 6.37 -3.25
CA ARG A 20 5.64 6.18 -2.11
C ARG A 20 6.62 5.05 -2.38
N LEU A 21 6.15 3.91 -2.88
CA LEU A 21 6.98 2.78 -3.24
C LEU A 21 8.01 3.16 -4.31
N LYS A 22 7.54 3.78 -5.39
CA LYS A 22 8.39 4.28 -6.48
C LYS A 22 9.45 5.28 -5.99
N GLN A 23 9.14 6.07 -4.97
CA GLN A 23 10.05 7.06 -4.38
C GLN A 23 11.00 6.46 -3.33
N GLY A 24 10.94 5.15 -3.06
CA GLY A 24 11.77 4.50 -2.04
C GLY A 24 11.38 4.89 -0.60
N VAL A 25 10.13 5.31 -0.39
CA VAL A 25 9.63 5.56 0.97
C VAL A 25 9.58 4.24 1.75
N ALA A 26 9.84 4.31 3.05
CA ALA A 26 9.83 3.16 3.95
C ALA A 26 8.62 2.24 3.72
N PRO A 27 8.82 0.91 3.58
CA PRO A 27 7.75 -0.05 3.31
C PRO A 27 6.56 0.04 4.26
N ALA A 28 6.78 0.33 5.55
CA ALA A 28 5.70 0.56 6.51
C ALA A 28 4.72 1.67 6.07
N LYS A 29 5.22 2.79 5.54
CA LYS A 29 4.38 3.90 5.04
C LYS A 29 3.70 3.59 3.70
N VAL A 30 4.29 2.69 2.90
CA VAL A 30 3.66 2.16 1.69
C VAL A 30 2.47 1.29 2.10
N ARG A 31 2.70 0.33 3.01
CA ARG A 31 1.70 -0.57 3.61
C ARG A 31 0.52 0.20 4.19
N GLU A 32 0.77 1.24 5.00
CA GLU A 32 -0.27 2.11 5.56
C GLU A 32 -1.22 2.67 4.49
N SER A 33 -0.71 2.99 3.29
CA SER A 33 -1.53 3.51 2.19
C SER A 33 -2.49 2.46 1.66
N TYR A 34 -2.03 1.23 1.47
CA TYR A 34 -2.83 0.12 1.00
C TYR A 34 -3.86 -0.34 2.04
N GLU A 35 -3.48 -0.37 3.31
CA GLU A 35 -4.40 -0.66 4.43
C GLU A 35 -5.49 0.41 4.58
N ALA A 36 -5.14 1.69 4.38
CA ALA A 36 -6.14 2.77 4.36
C ALA A 36 -7.15 2.59 3.21
N ALA A 37 -6.69 2.18 2.01
CA ALA A 37 -7.59 1.84 0.91
C ALA A 37 -8.56 0.71 1.29
N LEU A 38 -8.07 -0.33 1.98
CA LEU A 38 -8.88 -1.45 2.43
C LEU A 38 -9.90 -1.03 3.49
N ALA A 39 -9.51 -0.16 4.43
CA ALA A 39 -10.40 0.39 5.44
C ALA A 39 -11.56 1.19 4.83
N VAL A 40 -11.28 1.99 3.80
CA VAL A 40 -12.33 2.71 3.05
C VAL A 40 -13.25 1.72 2.32
N ALA A 41 -12.69 0.70 1.67
CA ALA A 41 -13.48 -0.32 0.96
C ALA A 41 -14.40 -1.10 1.91
N ARG A 42 -13.91 -1.46 3.10
CA ARG A 42 -14.68 -2.08 4.20
C ARG A 42 -15.83 -1.19 4.64
N LYS A 43 -15.54 0.07 4.96
CA LYS A 43 -16.54 1.05 5.39
C LYS A 43 -17.65 1.26 4.34
N ALA A 44 -17.31 1.15 3.06
CA ALA A 44 -18.24 1.31 1.95
C ALA A 44 -18.91 0.01 1.49
N GLY A 45 -18.61 -1.14 2.11
CA GLY A 45 -19.21 -2.44 1.74
C GLY A 45 -18.84 -2.93 0.34
N ILE A 46 -17.69 -2.48 -0.21
CA ILE A 46 -17.20 -2.87 -1.54
C ILE A 46 -15.86 -3.60 -1.47
N GLU A 47 -15.49 -4.08 -0.28
CA GLU A 47 -14.22 -4.73 -0.02
C GLU A 47 -13.94 -5.88 -1.01
N ASP A 48 -14.91 -6.76 -1.25
CA ASP A 48 -14.73 -7.94 -2.10
C ASP A 48 -14.26 -7.59 -3.53
N LYS A 49 -14.59 -6.38 -4.01
CA LYS A 49 -14.21 -5.90 -5.35
C LYS A 49 -12.78 -5.37 -5.42
N VAL A 50 -12.23 -4.94 -4.29
CA VAL A 50 -10.95 -4.20 -4.23
C VAL A 50 -9.88 -5.01 -3.51
N ARG A 51 -10.28 -5.87 -2.55
CA ARG A 51 -9.41 -6.71 -1.74
C ARG A 51 -8.39 -7.49 -2.58
N PRO A 52 -8.74 -8.16 -3.71
CA PRO A 52 -7.75 -8.90 -4.49
C PRO A 52 -6.59 -8.04 -5.00
N LEU A 53 -6.88 -6.80 -5.42
CA LEU A 53 -5.84 -5.86 -5.87
C LEU A 53 -4.95 -5.41 -4.71
N ILE A 54 -5.55 -5.10 -3.56
CA ILE A 54 -4.81 -4.63 -2.38
C ILE A 54 -3.92 -5.74 -1.81
N GLU A 55 -4.43 -6.96 -1.72
CA GLU A 55 -3.68 -8.12 -1.24
C GLU A 55 -2.46 -8.42 -2.12
N LEU A 56 -2.61 -8.34 -3.44
CA LEU A 56 -1.50 -8.49 -4.38
C LEU A 56 -0.41 -7.45 -4.09
N ARG A 57 -0.77 -6.17 -3.93
CA ARG A 57 0.22 -5.11 -3.65
C ARG A 57 0.90 -5.25 -2.30
N LEU A 58 0.18 -5.73 -1.29
CA LEU A 58 0.77 -6.03 0.02
C LEU A 58 1.74 -7.22 -0.05
N ALA A 59 1.41 -8.24 -0.84
CA ALA A 59 2.28 -9.39 -1.08
C ALA A 59 3.56 -8.98 -1.83
N ASP A 60 3.43 -8.19 -2.91
CA ASP A 60 4.58 -7.65 -3.65
C ASP A 60 5.49 -6.82 -2.74
N LEU A 61 4.91 -5.96 -1.90
CA LEU A 61 5.65 -5.16 -0.93
C LEU A 61 6.41 -6.03 0.08
N ALA A 62 5.76 -7.08 0.60
CA ALA A 62 6.38 -8.01 1.53
C ALA A 62 7.54 -8.79 0.89
N GLN A 63 7.43 -9.14 -0.40
CA GLN A 63 8.53 -9.75 -1.15
C GLN A 63 9.71 -8.79 -1.29
N LEU A 64 9.47 -7.53 -1.65
CA LEU A 64 10.52 -6.51 -1.75
C LEU A 64 11.21 -6.24 -0.40
N GLU A 65 10.46 -6.27 0.70
CA GLU A 65 11.01 -6.18 2.07
C GLU A 65 11.91 -7.38 2.38
N ALA A 66 11.51 -8.59 1.97
CA ALA A 66 12.28 -9.81 2.21
C ALA A 66 13.54 -9.92 1.34
N GLU A 67 13.49 -9.40 0.11
CA GLU A 67 14.61 -9.40 -0.83
C GLU A 67 15.65 -8.32 -0.55
N SER A 68 15.33 -7.32 0.28
CA SER A 68 16.29 -6.30 0.72
C SER A 68 17.20 -6.88 1.82
N PRO A 69 18.49 -7.18 1.55
CA PRO A 69 19.38 -7.70 2.58
C PRO A 69 19.57 -6.66 3.70
N PRO A 70 19.73 -7.09 4.97
CA PRO A 70 20.14 -6.18 6.03
C PRO A 70 21.49 -5.54 5.63
N PRO A 71 21.71 -4.25 5.91
CA PRO A 71 23.00 -3.63 5.61
C PRO A 71 24.09 -4.39 6.36
N VAL A 72 24.99 -5.03 5.61
CA VAL A 72 26.19 -5.62 6.18
C VAL A 72 26.98 -4.50 6.85
N PRO A 73 27.26 -4.56 8.16
CA PRO A 73 28.09 -3.55 8.80
C PRO A 73 29.49 -3.57 8.13
N PRO A 74 30.11 -2.41 7.89
CA PRO A 74 31.45 -2.36 7.31
C PRO A 74 32.41 -3.15 8.21
N ALA A 75 33.17 -4.07 7.62
CA ALA A 75 34.22 -4.79 8.33
C ALA A 75 35.25 -3.76 8.85
N ALA A 76 35.53 -3.83 10.15
CA ALA A 76 36.51 -3.00 10.84
C ALA A 76 37.95 -3.38 10.48
#